data_AF-A0A4Y7U265-F1
#
_entry.id   AF-A0A4Y7U265-F1
#
_cell.length_a   1.000
_cell.length_b   1.000
_cell.length_c   1.000
_cell.angle_alpha   90.00
_cell.angle_beta   90.00
_cell.angle_gamma   90.00
#
_symmetry.space_group_name_H-M   'P 1'
#
loop_
_entity.id
_entity.type
_entity.pdbx_description
1 polymer ?
#
loop_
_entity_poly.entity_id
_entity_poly.type
_entity_poly.pdbx_seq_one_letter_code
_entity_poly.pdbx_strand_id
1 'polypeptide(L)'
;LNPRNYAFYLTSRGITNESYYVAGKVARYLGANNIDNASRICHSPSKTAMKRSVGVGASTANYQDWIGTDVLLFWGSVASNASPVSTKYMLEAKKKGTK
;
A
#
# COMPACT_ATOMS: atom_id res chain seq x y z
N LEU A 1 -20.99 -21.45 15.37
CA LEU A 1 -20.75 -21.28 13.92
C LEU A 1 -19.39 -21.90 13.58
N ASN A 2 -19.29 -22.74 12.55
CA ASN A 2 -17.98 -23.26 12.11
C ASN A 2 -17.14 -22.11 11.51
N PRO A 3 -15.94 -21.79 12.03
CA PRO A 3 -15.10 -20.71 11.53
C PRO A 3 -14.69 -20.81 10.05
N ARG A 4 -14.77 -22.00 9.46
CA ARG A 4 -14.47 -22.23 8.05
C ARG A 4 -15.56 -21.74 7.10
N ASN A 5 -16.76 -21.47 7.60
CA ASN A 5 -17.95 -21.17 6.78
C ASN A 5 -18.25 -19.67 6.68
N TYR A 6 -17.41 -18.80 7.24
CA TYR A 6 -17.58 -17.36 7.12
C TYR A 6 -16.23 -16.65 6.94
N ALA A 7 -16.31 -15.43 6.39
CA ALA A 7 -15.17 -14.58 6.12
C ALA A 7 -15.53 -13.12 6.34
N PHE A 8 -14.52 -12.31 6.63
CA PHE A 8 -14.63 -10.86 6.78
C PHE A 8 -13.86 -10.20 5.64
N TYR A 9 -14.50 -9.27 4.96
CA TYR A 9 -13.86 -8.47 3.92
C TYR A 9 -14.00 -6.99 4.25
N LEU A 10 -12.86 -6.31 4.35
CA LEU A 10 -12.81 -4.91 4.75
C LEU A 10 -12.47 -4.00 3.55
N THR A 11 -12.86 -2.73 3.66
CA THR A 11 -12.32 -1.65 2.81
C THR A 11 -10.81 -1.50 3.06
N SER A 12 -10.06 -0.83 2.19
CA SER A 12 -8.66 -0.41 2.45
C SER A 12 -8.52 1.12 2.59
N ARG A 13 -9.64 1.80 2.83
CA ARG A 13 -9.75 3.27 2.95
C ARG A 13 -10.94 3.66 3.84
N GLY A 14 -10.92 4.88 4.35
CA GLY A 14 -12.09 5.51 4.98
C GLY A 14 -12.43 5.03 6.39
N ILE A 15 -11.60 4.17 6.99
CA ILE A 15 -11.63 3.81 8.41
C ILE A 15 -10.20 3.86 8.96
N THR A 16 -10.08 3.94 10.28
CA THR A 16 -8.78 4.12 10.93
C THR A 16 -8.05 2.77 11.13
N ASN A 17 -6.75 2.86 11.43
CA ASN A 17 -5.92 1.69 11.72
C ASN A 17 -6.44 0.89 12.92
N GLU A 18 -7.02 1.56 13.92
CA GLU A 18 -7.63 0.96 15.09
C GLU A 18 -8.82 0.08 14.71
N SER A 19 -9.68 0.56 13.80
CA SER A 19 -10.82 -0.22 13.30
C SER A 19 -10.35 -1.49 12.57
N TYR A 20 -9.29 -1.39 11.75
CA TYR A 20 -8.68 -2.56 11.12
C TYR A 20 -8.13 -3.56 12.13
N TYR A 21 -7.42 -3.05 13.14
CA TYR A 21 -6.83 -3.87 14.19
C TYR A 21 -7.89 -4.59 15.02
N VAL A 22 -8.95 -3.88 15.42
CA VAL A 22 -10.09 -4.44 16.17
C VAL A 22 -10.83 -5.47 15.31
N ALA A 23 -11.14 -5.19 14.05
CA ALA A 23 -11.78 -6.16 13.15
C ALA A 23 -10.93 -7.44 13.02
N GLY A 24 -9.61 -7.29 12.88
CA GLY A 24 -8.64 -8.38 12.90
C GLY A 24 -8.70 -9.22 14.18
N LYS A 25 -8.80 -8.57 15.34
CA LYS A 25 -8.93 -9.24 16.65
C LYS A 25 -10.26 -9.95 16.80
N VAL A 26 -11.37 -9.30 16.44
CA VAL A 26 -12.72 -9.89 16.55
C VAL A 26 -12.85 -11.12 15.66
N ALA A 27 -12.39 -11.07 14.41
CA ALA A 27 -12.42 -12.24 13.51
C ALA A 27 -11.69 -13.45 14.13
N ARG A 28 -10.52 -13.21 14.72
CA ARG A 28 -9.71 -14.24 15.37
C ARG A 28 -10.29 -14.72 16.70
N TYR A 29 -10.91 -13.82 17.47
CA TYR A 29 -11.66 -14.16 18.67
C TYR A 29 -12.83 -15.11 18.36
N LEU A 30 -13.50 -14.91 17.22
CA LEU A 30 -14.54 -15.80 16.72
C LEU A 30 -13.99 -17.13 16.15
N GLY A 31 -12.66 -17.28 16.08
CA GLY A 31 -11.98 -18.49 15.61
C GLY A 31 -11.66 -18.50 14.11
N ALA A 32 -11.91 -17.41 13.38
CA ALA A 32 -11.69 -17.33 11.94
C ALA A 32 -10.45 -16.49 11.58
N ASN A 33 -9.56 -17.06 10.78
CA ASN A 33 -8.47 -16.33 10.11
C ASN A 33 -8.85 -15.84 8.71
N ASN A 34 -10.08 -16.11 8.26
CA ASN A 34 -10.64 -15.68 6.98
C ASN A 34 -10.98 -14.19 7.03
N ILE A 35 -9.98 -13.33 7.15
CA ILE A 35 -10.13 -11.88 7.16
C ILE A 35 -9.13 -11.24 6.20
N ASP A 36 -9.65 -10.40 5.33
CA ASP A 36 -8.87 -9.77 4.26
C ASP A 36 -9.48 -8.41 3.87
N ASN A 37 -8.83 -7.67 2.97
CA ASN A 37 -9.32 -6.37 2.54
C ASN A 37 -8.97 -6.06 1.09
N ALA A 38 -9.51 -4.95 0.55
CA ALA A 38 -9.32 -4.53 -0.84
C ALA A 38 -7.86 -4.39 -1.31
N SER A 39 -6.90 -4.22 -0.39
CA SER A 39 -5.47 -4.21 -0.73
C SER A 39 -4.99 -5.55 -1.28
N ARG A 40 -5.73 -6.66 -1.10
CA ARG A 40 -5.33 -7.97 -1.62
C ARG A 40 -5.06 -7.93 -3.11
N ILE A 41 -5.95 -7.28 -3.85
CA ILE A 41 -5.96 -7.31 -5.31
C ILE A 41 -4.81 -6.47 -5.89
N CYS A 42 -4.49 -5.33 -5.26
CA CYS A 42 -3.50 -4.39 -5.78
C CYS A 42 -2.11 -4.49 -5.10
N HIS A 43 -2.03 -4.77 -3.80
CA HIS A 43 -0.77 -4.71 -3.06
C HIS A 43 -0.17 -6.08 -2.69
N SER A 44 -0.92 -7.19 -2.75
CA SER A 44 -0.34 -8.51 -2.43
C SER A 44 0.79 -8.94 -3.36
N PRO A 45 0.70 -8.73 -4.70
CA PRO A 45 1.77 -9.12 -5.61
C PRO A 45 3.07 -8.34 -5.33
N SER A 46 2.98 -7.01 -5.20
CA SER A 46 4.14 -6.17 -4.90
C SER A 46 4.74 -6.48 -3.52
N LYS A 47 3.91 -6.68 -2.49
CA LYS A 47 4.36 -7.10 -1.16
C LYS A 47 5.19 -8.39 -1.22
N THR A 48 4.73 -9.38 -1.99
CA THR A 48 5.40 -10.68 -2.14
C THR A 48 6.73 -10.53 -2.88
N ALA A 49 6.73 -9.83 -4.01
CA ALA A 49 7.94 -9.60 -4.80
C ALA A 49 8.99 -8.81 -4.02
N MET A 50 8.60 -7.66 -3.44
CA MET A 50 9.50 -6.80 -2.67
C MET A 50 10.07 -7.52 -1.44
N LYS A 51 9.26 -8.30 -0.72
CA LYS A 51 9.75 -9.09 0.43
C LYS A 51 10.82 -10.10 0.02
N ARG A 52 10.68 -10.73 -1.16
CA ARG A 52 11.67 -11.67 -1.71
C ARG A 52 12.93 -10.97 -2.21
N SER A 53 12.79 -9.81 -2.84
CA SER A 53 13.93 -9.10 -3.46
C SER A 53 14.76 -8.28 -2.47
N VAL A 54 14.10 -7.55 -1.55
CA VAL A 54 14.77 -6.57 -0.66
C VAL A 54 14.39 -6.73 0.82
N GLY A 55 13.70 -7.81 1.19
CA GLY A 55 13.40 -8.13 2.60
C GLY A 55 12.28 -7.32 3.24
N VAL A 56 11.70 -6.33 2.55
CA VAL A 56 10.57 -5.50 3.02
C VAL A 56 9.46 -5.46 1.98
N GLY A 57 8.19 -5.55 2.42
CA GLY A 57 7.02 -5.56 1.53
C GLY A 57 6.30 -4.22 1.41
N ALA A 58 7.03 -3.12 1.57
CA ALA A 58 6.52 -1.75 1.62
C ALA A 58 7.35 -0.83 0.70
N SER A 59 6.91 0.42 0.53
CA SER A 59 7.73 1.43 -0.15
C SER A 59 9.06 1.61 0.59
N THR A 60 10.16 1.67 -0.16
CA THR A 60 11.52 1.83 0.38
C THR A 60 11.95 3.29 0.48
N ALA A 61 11.19 4.20 -0.14
CA ALA A 61 11.41 5.64 -0.16
C ALA A 61 10.08 6.39 0.01
N ASN A 62 10.17 7.68 0.32
CA ASN A 62 9.06 8.61 0.42
C ASN A 62 9.18 9.73 -0.63
N TYR A 63 8.18 10.62 -0.72
CA TYR A 63 8.17 11.67 -1.76
C TYR A 63 9.27 12.72 -1.61
N GLN A 64 9.81 12.94 -0.41
CA GLN A 64 10.94 13.87 -0.21
C GLN A 64 12.21 13.31 -0.84
N ASP A 65 12.39 11.99 -0.84
CA ASP A 65 13.53 11.32 -1.46
C ASP A 65 13.56 11.49 -2.99
N TRP A 66 12.44 11.89 -3.60
CA TRP A 66 12.40 12.22 -5.03
C TRP A 66 13.15 13.51 -5.34
N ILE A 67 13.28 14.42 -4.37
CA ILE A 67 13.86 15.74 -4.58
C ILE A 67 15.39 15.61 -4.59
N GLY A 68 15.99 15.73 -5.78
CA GLY A 68 17.45 15.63 -5.96
C GLY A 68 17.93 14.26 -6.43
N THR A 69 17.02 13.33 -6.73
CA THR A 69 17.39 12.12 -7.50
C THR A 69 17.76 12.51 -8.94
N ASP A 70 18.64 11.74 -9.58
CA ASP A 70 19.03 12.00 -10.97
C ASP A 70 17.90 11.68 -11.96
N VAL A 71 17.10 10.65 -11.66
CA VAL A 71 16.04 10.13 -12.54
C VAL A 71 14.83 9.67 -11.72
N LEU A 72 13.62 10.05 -12.16
CA LEU A 72 12.37 9.48 -11.65
C LEU A 72 11.69 8.62 -12.72
N LEU A 73 11.72 7.30 -12.54
CA LEU A 73 11.10 6.36 -13.47
C LEU A 73 9.70 5.92 -13.02
N PHE A 74 8.69 6.19 -13.83
CA PHE A 74 7.35 5.62 -13.66
C PHE A 74 7.20 4.38 -14.54
N TRP A 75 7.10 3.21 -13.90
CA TRP A 75 6.84 1.94 -14.58
C TRP A 75 5.46 1.40 -14.19
N GLY A 76 4.54 1.29 -15.16
CA GLY A 76 3.19 0.79 -14.90
C GLY A 76 2.34 1.69 -13.99
N SER A 77 2.62 3.00 -13.95
CA SER A 77 1.94 3.97 -13.09
C SER A 77 1.59 5.24 -13.85
N VAL A 78 0.38 5.77 -13.60
CA VAL A 78 -0.07 7.11 -14.01
C VAL A 78 -0.27 7.94 -12.74
N ALA A 79 0.84 8.30 -12.09
CA ALA A 79 0.84 8.89 -10.75
C ALA A 79 0.10 10.25 -10.69
N SER A 80 0.07 11.01 -11.78
CA SER A 80 -0.66 12.27 -11.87
C SER A 80 -2.18 12.11 -11.67
N ASN A 81 -2.75 10.97 -12.06
CA ASN A 81 -4.17 10.66 -11.87
C ASN A 81 -4.41 9.90 -10.56
N ALA A 82 -3.60 8.87 -10.30
CA ALA A 82 -3.81 7.99 -9.15
C ALA A 82 -3.39 8.63 -7.80
N SER A 83 -2.45 9.58 -7.82
CA SER A 83 -1.95 10.27 -6.62
C SER A 83 -1.53 11.71 -6.96
N PRO A 84 -2.47 12.60 -7.31
CA PRO A 84 -2.15 13.93 -7.88
C PRO A 84 -1.24 14.80 -7.01
N VAL A 85 -1.32 14.70 -5.68
CA VAL A 85 -0.45 15.44 -4.75
C VAL A 85 1.04 15.11 -4.95
N SER A 86 1.36 13.89 -5.41
CA SER A 86 2.73 13.49 -5.73
C SER A 86 3.35 14.34 -6.84
N THR A 87 2.54 14.93 -7.72
CA THR A 87 3.03 15.79 -8.83
C THR A 87 3.71 17.06 -8.32
N LYS A 88 3.34 17.57 -7.14
CA LYS A 88 4.05 18.68 -6.48
C LYS A 88 5.52 18.30 -6.22
N TYR A 89 5.76 17.09 -5.74
CA TYR A 89 7.11 16.60 -5.46
C TYR A 89 7.88 16.32 -6.76
N MET A 90 7.21 15.81 -7.80
CA MET A 90 7.82 15.66 -9.13
C MET A 90 8.27 17.02 -9.69
N LEU A 91 7.47 18.07 -9.52
CA LEU A 91 7.82 19.41 -9.97
C LEU A 91 9.03 19.96 -9.20
N GLU A 92 9.07 19.78 -7.88
CA GLU A 92 10.23 20.19 -7.07
C GLU A 92 11.49 19.38 -7.42
N ALA A 93 11.37 18.08 -7.67
CA ALA A 93 12.47 17.26 -8.19
C ALA A 93 12.95 17.78 -9.55
N LYS A 94 12.02 18.08 -10.47
CA LYS A 94 12.35 18.60 -11.80
C LYS A 94 13.10 19.93 -11.74
N LYS A 95 12.70 20.84 -10.85
CA LYS A 95 13.41 22.12 -10.61
C LYS A 95 14.85 21.91 -10.12
N LYS A 96 15.13 20.80 -9.44
CA LYS A 96 16.48 20.40 -9.01
C LYS A 96 17.28 19.62 -10.06
N GLY A 97 16.75 19.48 -11.28
CA GLY A 97 17.46 18.83 -12.39
C GLY A 97 17.17 17.34 -12.53
N THR A 98 16.25 16.77 -11.74
CA THR A 98 15.81 15.38 -11.92
C THR A 98 15.27 15.17 -13.34
N LYS A 99 15.71 14.09 -13.98
CA LYS A 99 15.24 13.70 -15.31
C LYS A 99 13.87 13.05 -15.22
#